data_AF-A0A5B8VDT9-F1
#
_entry.id   AF-A0A5B8VDT9-F1
#
_cell.length_a   1.000
_cell.length_b   1.000
_cell.length_c   1.000
_cell.angle_alpha   90.00
_cell.angle_beta   90.00
_cell.angle_gamma   90.00
#
_symmetry.space_group_name_H-M   'P 1'
#
loop_
_entity.id
_entity.type
_entity.pdbx_description
1 polymer ?
#
loop_
_entity_poly.entity_id
_entity_poly.type
_entity_poly.pdbx_seq_one_letter_code
_entity_poly.pdbx_strand_id
1 'polypeptide(L)'
;MKYIFLLPLILFCNSLNAQDTSLQPIKAALCNCFEKNKSRKPLNLNKPLGDCIDKAFGDNVQIVVDKAIKKFGKDAKANFEHFALDISAEVMVETVSTCDVYYKYMDSSRFYQVSKNKDSLRKMINYRTYKMDRSLSANFYYFRAEVYFELGDYTHAIKDLDSSVITNPTDYRGLELKGNIMEVQKDYEKALRLYQKAYDIKHAVHLEDLKEYPDEYADGEELSLLIEIAVTKRKMKEQKQNP
;
A
#
# COMPACT_ATOMS: atom_id res chain seq x y z
N MET A 1 -2.41 46.91 37.99
CA MET A 1 -3.50 45.92 37.95
C MET A 1 -3.17 44.94 36.82
N LYS A 2 -2.90 43.67 37.19
CA LYS A 2 -3.21 42.42 36.46
C LYS A 2 -2.84 42.34 34.96
N TYR A 3 -1.95 41.49 34.43
CA TYR A 3 -1.10 40.41 34.94
C TYR A 3 0.08 40.24 33.96
N ILE A 4 1.27 40.06 34.51
CA ILE A 4 2.41 39.33 33.94
C ILE A 4 2.06 37.82 34.02
N PHE A 5 2.63 37.00 33.11
CA PHE A 5 2.55 35.52 32.97
C PHE A 5 1.53 34.99 31.95
N LEU A 6 2.02 34.47 30.82
CA LEU A 6 1.72 33.12 30.26
C LEU A 6 2.36 32.92 28.85
N LEU A 7 3.69 32.83 28.81
CA LEU A 7 4.39 31.77 28.05
C LEU A 7 4.90 30.85 29.17
N PRO A 8 4.46 29.57 29.27
CA PRO A 8 4.42 28.62 28.16
C PRO A 8 3.15 27.73 28.16
N LEU A 9 2.37 27.77 27.08
CA LEU A 9 1.41 26.70 26.76
C LEU A 9 1.74 26.02 25.42
N ILE A 10 3.03 26.00 25.09
CA ILE A 10 3.64 25.13 24.05
C ILE A 10 4.30 23.89 24.71
N LEU A 11 4.06 23.66 26.01
CA LEU A 11 4.61 22.50 26.75
C LEU A 11 3.56 21.50 27.27
N PHE A 12 2.30 21.58 26.81
CA PHE A 12 1.26 20.59 27.16
C PHE A 12 0.44 20.11 25.95
N CYS A 13 1.13 19.77 24.86
CA CYS A 13 0.58 18.85 23.86
C CYS A 13 1.61 17.79 23.40
N ASN A 14 2.65 17.55 24.21
CA ASN A 14 3.65 16.49 23.99
C ASN A 14 3.38 15.22 24.82
N SER A 15 2.16 15.07 25.34
CA SER A 15 1.74 13.84 26.02
C SER A 15 0.40 13.41 25.46
N LEU A 16 0.44 12.83 24.25
CA LEU A 16 -0.43 11.73 23.74
C LEU A 16 -0.17 11.55 22.23
N ASN A 17 1.09 11.27 21.92
CA ASN A 17 1.63 10.55 20.76
C ASN A 17 3.08 11.00 20.68
N ALA A 18 3.96 10.34 21.43
CA ALA A 18 5.36 10.35 21.04
C ALA A 18 5.37 9.88 19.59
N GLN A 19 5.74 10.75 18.66
CA GLN A 19 5.78 10.42 17.24
C GLN A 19 6.66 9.17 17.12
N ASP A 20 6.09 8.05 16.69
CA ASP A 20 6.81 6.79 16.69
C ASP A 20 7.94 6.84 15.66
N THR A 21 9.15 7.17 16.12
CA THR A 21 10.30 7.34 15.25
C THR A 21 10.95 6.02 14.83
N SER A 22 10.43 4.88 15.28
CA SER A 22 11.07 3.59 15.02
C SER A 22 11.08 3.22 13.53
N LEU A 23 10.18 3.75 12.71
CA LEU A 23 10.17 3.54 11.25
C LEU A 23 11.02 4.55 10.46
N GLN A 24 11.60 5.56 11.11
CA GLN A 24 12.44 6.56 10.45
C GLN A 24 13.60 5.96 9.63
N PRO A 25 14.30 4.90 10.09
CA PRO A 25 15.36 4.27 9.30
C PRO A 25 14.85 3.73 7.96
N ILE A 26 13.67 3.10 7.96
CA ILE A 26 13.05 2.52 6.75
C ILE A 26 12.66 3.63 5.78
N LYS A 27 11.98 4.67 6.28
CA LYS A 27 11.56 5.84 5.48
C LYS A 27 12.75 6.56 4.86
N ALA A 28 13.82 6.77 5.64
CA ALA A 28 15.03 7.40 5.16
C ALA A 28 15.73 6.55 4.10
N ALA A 29 15.85 5.24 4.31
CA ALA A 29 16.41 4.31 3.33
C ALA A 29 15.62 4.33 2.01
N LEU A 30 14.30 4.31 2.11
CA LEU A 30 13.39 4.37 0.96
C LEU A 30 13.57 5.69 0.19
N CYS A 31 13.43 6.84 0.86
CA CYS A 31 13.57 8.14 0.22
C CYS A 31 14.96 8.32 -0.44
N ASN A 32 16.03 7.91 0.25
CA ASN A 32 17.39 7.96 -0.28
C ASN A 32 17.57 7.09 -1.54
N CYS A 33 16.91 5.91 -1.59
CA CYS A 33 16.94 5.06 -2.78
C CYS A 33 16.27 5.75 -3.98
N PHE A 34 15.13 6.40 -3.77
CA PHE A 34 14.43 7.14 -4.82
C PHE A 34 15.22 8.37 -5.29
N GLU A 35 15.83 9.12 -4.37
CA GLU A 35 16.70 10.26 -4.70
C GLU A 35 17.88 9.85 -5.59
N LYS A 36 18.50 8.70 -5.32
CA LYS A 36 19.59 8.15 -6.15
C LYS A 36 19.12 7.75 -7.55
N ASN A 37 17.84 7.43 -7.73
CA ASN A 37 17.27 6.95 -8.99
C ASN A 37 16.45 8.00 -9.75
N LYS A 38 16.31 9.23 -9.24
CA LYS A 38 15.43 10.27 -9.79
C LYS A 38 15.67 10.68 -11.24
N SER A 39 16.87 10.44 -11.77
CA SER A 39 17.25 10.77 -13.16
C SER A 39 16.87 9.68 -14.16
N ARG A 40 16.46 8.49 -13.71
CA ARG A 40 16.00 7.41 -14.58
C ARG A 40 14.62 7.79 -15.13
N LYS A 41 14.47 7.80 -16.46
CA LYS A 41 13.16 8.04 -17.10
C LYS A 41 12.12 7.05 -16.54
N PRO A 42 10.85 7.46 -16.38
CA PRO A 42 9.77 6.65 -15.78
C PRO A 42 9.31 5.44 -16.63
N LEU A 43 10.18 4.88 -17.47
CA LEU A 43 9.82 3.93 -18.54
C LEU A 43 10.03 2.45 -18.20
N ASN A 44 10.35 2.11 -16.96
CA ASN A 44 10.30 0.72 -16.47
C ASN A 44 9.74 0.71 -15.04
N LEU A 45 8.43 0.92 -14.93
CA LEU A 45 7.70 1.07 -13.67
C LEU A 45 7.72 -0.17 -12.76
N ASN A 46 8.14 -1.34 -13.26
CA ASN A 46 7.92 -2.60 -12.53
C ASN A 46 9.16 -3.21 -11.86
N LYS A 47 10.39 -2.73 -12.12
CA LYS A 47 11.61 -3.37 -11.57
C LYS A 47 12.36 -2.53 -10.51
N PRO A 48 12.70 -1.25 -10.76
CA PRO A 48 13.51 -0.47 -9.82
C PRO A 48 12.77 -0.07 -8.53
N LEU A 49 11.44 -0.14 -8.52
CA LEU A 49 10.59 0.25 -7.39
C LEU A 49 10.54 -0.83 -6.31
N GLY A 50 10.31 -2.08 -6.73
CA GLY A 50 10.40 -3.25 -5.86
C GLY A 50 11.75 -3.27 -5.15
N ASP A 51 12.84 -3.13 -5.91
CA ASP A 51 14.20 -3.11 -5.36
C ASP A 51 14.41 -2.08 -4.23
N CYS A 52 13.85 -0.87 -4.35
CA CYS A 52 13.99 0.16 -3.30
C CYS A 52 13.18 -0.18 -2.04
N ILE A 53 11.97 -0.73 -2.20
CA ILE A 53 11.10 -1.13 -1.09
C ILE A 53 11.72 -2.36 -0.42
N ASP A 54 12.00 -3.41 -1.18
CA ASP A 54 12.57 -4.67 -0.71
C ASP A 54 13.88 -4.44 0.03
N LYS A 55 14.76 -3.57 -0.50
CA LYS A 55 16.02 -3.22 0.17
C LYS A 55 15.77 -2.40 1.45
N ALA A 56 14.88 -1.41 1.42
CA ALA A 56 14.62 -0.58 2.59
C ALA A 56 14.03 -1.41 3.75
N PHE A 57 13.12 -2.34 3.46
CA PHE A 57 12.54 -3.24 4.45
C PHE A 57 13.52 -4.35 4.85
N GLY A 58 14.21 -4.96 3.89
CA GLY A 58 15.18 -6.04 4.12
C GLY A 58 16.35 -5.60 5.01
N ASP A 59 16.97 -4.45 4.72
CA ASP A 59 18.07 -3.90 5.53
C ASP A 59 17.62 -3.55 6.96
N ASN A 60 16.32 -3.38 7.19
CA ASN A 60 15.73 -2.94 8.44
C ASN A 60 14.72 -3.94 9.02
N VAL A 61 14.77 -5.21 8.58
CA VAL A 61 13.74 -6.22 8.88
C VAL A 61 13.57 -6.44 10.39
N GLN A 62 14.63 -6.29 11.17
CA GLN A 62 14.58 -6.44 12.62
C GLN A 62 13.65 -5.42 13.30
N ILE A 63 13.54 -4.19 12.75
CA ILE A 63 12.61 -3.18 13.27
C ILE A 63 11.16 -3.66 13.12
N VAL A 64 10.84 -4.23 11.95
CA VAL A 64 9.51 -4.77 11.65
C VAL A 64 9.21 -5.96 12.55
N VAL A 65 10.17 -6.89 12.70
CA VAL A 65 10.04 -8.05 13.60
C VAL A 65 9.84 -7.63 15.04
N ASP A 66 10.63 -6.68 15.55
CA ASP A 66 10.52 -6.21 16.94
C ASP A 66 9.16 -5.56 17.21
N LYS A 67 8.66 -4.75 16.27
CA LYS A 67 7.29 -4.20 16.38
C LYS A 67 6.23 -5.30 16.32
N ALA A 68 6.37 -6.30 15.46
CA ALA A 68 5.41 -7.40 15.35
C ALA A 68 5.33 -8.17 16.67
N ILE A 69 6.47 -8.52 17.25
CA ILE A 69 6.52 -9.22 18.55
C ILE A 69 6.00 -8.32 19.67
N LYS A 70 6.27 -7.01 19.63
CA LYS A 70 5.70 -6.05 20.59
C LYS A 70 4.17 -5.99 20.50
N LYS A 71 3.59 -6.07 19.30
CA LYS A 71 2.13 -5.99 19.06
C LYS A 71 1.41 -7.29 19.37
N PHE A 72 1.98 -8.44 18.98
CA PHE A 72 1.28 -9.74 19.01
C PHE A 72 1.91 -10.79 19.94
N GLY A 73 3.09 -10.52 20.49
CA GLY A 73 3.79 -11.47 21.36
C GLY A 73 4.03 -12.82 20.68
N LYS A 74 3.52 -13.89 21.29
CA LYS A 74 3.63 -15.27 20.77
C LYS A 74 2.89 -15.49 19.45
N ASP A 75 1.88 -14.67 19.15
CA ASP A 75 1.05 -14.78 17.95
C ASP A 75 1.62 -13.96 16.78
N ALA A 76 2.81 -13.35 16.96
CA ALA A 76 3.46 -12.53 15.94
C ALA A 76 3.67 -13.29 14.63
N LYS A 77 4.00 -14.59 14.66
CA LYS A 77 4.14 -15.40 13.44
C LYS A 77 2.83 -15.47 12.66
N ALA A 78 1.73 -15.80 13.33
CA ALA A 78 0.43 -15.97 12.71
C ALA A 78 -0.14 -14.66 12.13
N ASN A 79 0.32 -13.51 12.63
CA ASN A 79 -0.16 -12.19 12.23
C ASN A 79 0.87 -11.38 11.44
N PHE A 80 2.05 -11.95 11.14
CA PHE A 80 3.15 -11.17 10.60
C PHE A 80 2.86 -10.62 9.21
N GLU A 81 2.24 -11.41 8.34
CA GLU A 81 1.92 -10.96 6.99
C GLU A 81 0.98 -9.77 7.01
N HIS A 82 -0.15 -9.87 7.74
CA HIS A 82 -1.06 -8.74 7.93
C HIS A 82 -0.34 -7.52 8.51
N PHE A 83 0.52 -7.75 9.50
CA PHE A 83 1.25 -6.69 10.17
C PHE A 83 2.31 -6.02 9.29
N ALA A 84 3.02 -6.77 8.46
CA ALA A 84 4.03 -6.26 7.55
C ALA A 84 3.41 -5.26 6.56
N LEU A 85 2.14 -5.46 6.21
CA LEU A 85 1.39 -4.54 5.36
C LEU A 85 0.94 -3.29 6.10
N ASP A 86 0.43 -3.44 7.33
CA ASP A 86 0.10 -2.29 8.17
C ASP A 86 1.32 -1.36 8.25
N ILE A 87 2.50 -1.94 8.51
CA ILE A 87 3.76 -1.22 8.58
C ILE A 87 4.19 -0.69 7.21
N SER A 88 4.00 -1.45 6.14
CA SER A 88 4.30 -0.98 4.79
C SER A 88 3.44 0.22 4.40
N ALA A 89 2.15 0.18 4.69
CA ALA A 89 1.22 1.27 4.48
C ALA A 89 1.60 2.49 5.33
N GLU A 90 1.94 2.30 6.61
CA GLU A 90 2.43 3.37 7.49
C GLU A 90 3.68 4.04 6.92
N VAL A 91 4.69 3.25 6.54
CA VAL A 91 5.93 3.75 5.91
C VAL A 91 5.61 4.50 4.62
N MET A 92 4.78 3.95 3.74
CA MET A 92 4.45 4.56 2.45
C MET A 92 3.70 5.87 2.64
N VAL A 93 2.63 5.90 3.45
CA VAL A 93 1.83 7.10 3.73
C VAL A 93 2.70 8.20 4.32
N GLU A 94 3.52 7.87 5.32
CA GLU A 94 4.42 8.85 5.91
C GLU A 94 5.47 9.33 4.91
N THR A 95 6.05 8.44 4.10
CA THR A 95 7.06 8.80 3.10
C THR A 95 6.49 9.67 1.99
N VAL A 96 5.24 9.44 1.55
CA VAL A 96 4.52 10.33 0.62
C VAL A 96 4.50 11.77 1.15
N SER A 97 4.29 11.94 2.46
CA SER A 97 4.21 13.26 3.08
C SER A 97 5.57 13.93 3.36
N THR A 98 6.66 13.16 3.42
CA THR A 98 7.98 13.67 3.83
C THR A 98 9.08 13.56 2.77
N CYS A 99 8.81 12.98 1.59
CA CYS A 99 9.81 12.76 0.54
C CYS A 99 9.29 13.18 -0.84
N ASP A 100 9.69 14.35 -1.32
CA ASP A 100 9.21 14.95 -2.58
C ASP A 100 9.44 14.06 -3.82
N VAL A 101 10.60 13.42 -3.92
CA VAL A 101 10.91 12.55 -5.07
C VAL A 101 10.05 11.29 -5.04
N TYR A 102 9.84 10.73 -3.86
CA TYR A 102 8.92 9.60 -3.68
C TYR A 102 7.49 10.02 -4.02
N TYR A 103 7.02 11.15 -3.51
CA TYR A 103 5.71 11.72 -3.86
C TYR A 103 5.54 11.87 -5.37
N LYS A 104 6.48 12.57 -6.04
CA LYS A 104 6.43 12.81 -7.49
C LYS A 104 6.46 11.51 -8.29
N TYR A 105 7.20 10.52 -7.82
CA TYR A 105 7.21 9.20 -8.44
C TYR A 105 5.86 8.49 -8.29
N MET A 106 5.31 8.45 -7.07
CA MET A 106 4.00 7.85 -6.82
C MET A 106 2.92 8.55 -7.64
N ASP A 107 3.01 9.88 -7.73
CA ASP A 107 2.11 10.71 -8.55
C ASP A 107 2.24 10.40 -10.04
N SER A 108 3.46 10.38 -10.57
CA SER A 108 3.70 10.05 -11.97
C SER A 108 3.26 8.63 -12.32
N SER A 109 3.44 7.67 -11.41
CA SER A 109 3.00 6.28 -11.60
C SER A 109 1.47 6.18 -11.65
N ARG A 110 0.77 6.94 -10.80
CA ARG A 110 -0.70 7.05 -10.82
C ARG A 110 -1.23 7.60 -12.15
N PHE A 111 -0.52 8.56 -12.75
CA PHE A 111 -0.95 9.26 -13.97
C PHE A 111 -0.28 8.79 -15.27
N TYR A 112 0.58 7.76 -15.23
CA TYR A 112 1.35 7.31 -16.40
C TYR A 112 0.48 6.90 -17.60
N GLN A 113 -0.82 6.61 -17.37
CA GLN A 113 -1.78 6.30 -18.44
C GLN A 113 -2.67 7.48 -18.88
N VAL A 114 -2.66 8.62 -18.18
CA VAL A 114 -3.62 9.73 -18.38
C VAL A 114 -3.28 10.64 -19.59
N SER A 115 -2.20 10.34 -20.33
CA SER A 115 -1.72 11.15 -21.46
C SER A 115 -2.38 10.83 -22.82
N LYS A 116 -3.63 10.37 -22.86
CA LYS A 116 -4.33 10.13 -24.14
C LYS A 116 -5.26 11.30 -24.48
N ASN A 117 -5.27 11.70 -25.75
CA ASN A 117 -6.22 12.68 -26.28
C ASN A 117 -7.66 12.33 -25.85
N LYS A 118 -8.40 13.27 -25.24
CA LYS A 118 -9.77 13.08 -24.75
C LYS A 118 -10.72 12.50 -25.81
N ASP A 119 -10.53 12.85 -27.08
CA ASP A 119 -11.34 12.31 -28.17
C ASP A 119 -11.04 10.83 -28.44
N SER A 120 -9.78 10.41 -28.29
CA SER A 120 -9.40 8.99 -28.36
C SER A 120 -10.01 8.19 -27.20
N LEU A 121 -10.03 8.77 -26.00
CA LEU A 121 -10.64 8.14 -24.83
C LEU A 121 -12.16 7.98 -24.99
N ARG A 122 -12.84 9.01 -25.48
CA ARG A 122 -14.27 8.94 -25.82
C ARG A 122 -14.57 7.87 -26.86
N LYS A 123 -13.74 7.76 -27.91
CA LYS A 123 -13.85 6.66 -28.90
C LYS A 123 -13.65 5.29 -28.25
N MET A 124 -12.72 5.15 -27.32
CA MET A 124 -12.48 3.90 -26.59
C MET A 124 -13.67 3.51 -25.70
N ILE A 125 -14.30 4.46 -25.01
CA ILE A 125 -15.55 4.22 -24.25
C ILE A 125 -16.67 3.74 -25.16
N ASN A 126 -16.89 4.42 -26.28
CA ASN A 126 -17.92 4.04 -27.24
C ASN A 126 -17.64 2.64 -27.80
N TYR A 127 -16.40 2.38 -28.23
CA TYR A 127 -15.99 1.07 -28.72
C TYR A 127 -16.29 -0.03 -27.70
N ARG A 128 -15.84 0.13 -26.45
CA ARG A 128 -16.12 -0.85 -25.39
C ARG A 128 -17.62 -1.00 -25.17
N THR A 129 -18.36 0.10 -25.05
CA THR A 129 -19.81 0.10 -24.76
C THR A 129 -20.67 -0.57 -25.85
N TYR A 130 -20.28 -0.46 -27.12
CA TYR A 130 -21.07 -0.97 -28.26
C TYR A 130 -20.56 -2.30 -28.84
N LYS A 131 -19.28 -2.65 -28.65
CA LYS A 131 -18.66 -3.84 -29.28
C LYS A 131 -18.27 -4.95 -28.31
N MET A 132 -18.10 -4.67 -27.02
CA MET A 132 -17.93 -5.75 -26.04
C MET A 132 -19.32 -6.25 -25.61
N ASP A 133 -19.49 -7.56 -25.58
CA ASP A 133 -20.72 -8.18 -25.09
C ASP A 133 -20.94 -7.77 -23.62
N ARG A 134 -22.08 -7.12 -23.33
CA ARG A 134 -22.49 -6.73 -21.96
C ARG A 134 -22.60 -7.94 -21.03
N SER A 135 -22.70 -9.15 -21.59
CA SER A 135 -22.87 -10.40 -20.86
C SER A 135 -21.57 -10.96 -20.24
N LEU A 136 -20.40 -10.37 -20.49
CA LEU A 136 -19.12 -10.96 -20.05
C LEU A 136 -18.23 -10.02 -19.23
N SER A 137 -18.15 -10.38 -17.95
CA SER A 137 -17.01 -10.25 -17.05
C SER A 137 -16.75 -8.89 -16.41
N ALA A 138 -16.37 -8.91 -15.13
CA ALA A 138 -15.90 -7.76 -14.36
C ALA A 138 -14.83 -6.93 -15.09
N ASN A 139 -14.08 -7.55 -16.03
CA ASN A 139 -13.13 -6.89 -16.91
C ASN A 139 -13.77 -5.82 -17.79
N PHE A 140 -14.96 -6.05 -18.34
CA PHE A 140 -15.65 -5.06 -19.18
C PHE A 140 -15.86 -3.76 -18.41
N TYR A 141 -16.47 -3.87 -17.23
CA TYR A 141 -16.74 -2.76 -16.34
C TYR A 141 -15.45 -2.10 -15.85
N TYR A 142 -14.48 -2.89 -15.40
CA TYR A 142 -13.17 -2.40 -14.94
C TYR A 142 -12.48 -1.56 -16.02
N PHE A 143 -12.34 -2.10 -17.24
CA PHE A 143 -11.63 -1.40 -18.29
C PHE A 143 -12.36 -0.14 -18.77
N ARG A 144 -13.70 -0.12 -18.77
CA ARG A 144 -14.44 1.09 -19.11
C ARG A 144 -14.28 2.16 -18.01
N ALA A 145 -14.27 1.75 -16.74
CA ALA A 145 -13.99 2.65 -15.63
C ALA A 145 -12.59 3.25 -15.69
N GLU A 146 -11.57 2.47 -16.09
CA GLU A 146 -10.21 2.95 -16.30
C GLU A 146 -10.18 4.09 -17.33
N VAL A 147 -10.93 3.96 -18.43
CA VAL A 147 -11.04 5.03 -19.43
C VAL A 147 -11.76 6.27 -18.89
N TYR A 148 -12.82 6.07 -18.09
CA TYR A 148 -13.52 7.18 -17.43
C TYR A 148 -12.64 7.89 -16.41
N PHE A 149 -11.81 7.14 -15.66
CA PHE A 149 -10.81 7.70 -14.75
C PHE A 149 -9.78 8.55 -15.49
N GLU A 150 -9.24 8.06 -16.62
CA GLU A 150 -8.32 8.82 -17.47
C GLU A 150 -8.96 10.11 -18.03
N LEU A 151 -10.28 10.11 -18.26
CA LEU A 151 -11.03 11.31 -18.67
C LEU A 151 -11.33 12.30 -17.53
N GLY A 152 -11.11 11.91 -16.28
CA GLY A 152 -11.56 12.65 -15.10
C GLY A 152 -13.06 12.51 -14.81
N ASP A 153 -13.77 11.60 -15.48
CA ASP A 153 -15.18 11.30 -15.23
C ASP A 153 -15.34 10.27 -14.11
N TYR A 154 -15.06 10.71 -12.90
CA TYR A 154 -15.05 9.85 -11.71
C TYR A 154 -16.43 9.27 -11.38
N THR A 155 -17.51 9.95 -11.75
CA THR A 155 -18.88 9.48 -11.50
C THR A 155 -19.18 8.23 -12.31
N HIS A 156 -18.88 8.23 -13.61
CA HIS A 156 -19.08 7.03 -14.43
C HIS A 156 -18.06 5.93 -14.10
N ALA A 157 -16.82 6.31 -13.78
CA ALA A 157 -15.81 5.35 -13.33
C ALA A 157 -16.26 4.57 -12.09
N ILE A 158 -16.74 5.26 -11.04
CA ILE A 158 -17.21 4.60 -9.81
C ILE A 158 -18.36 3.64 -10.09
N LYS A 159 -19.35 4.07 -10.90
CA LYS A 159 -20.52 3.23 -11.24
C LYS A 159 -20.11 1.94 -11.94
N ASP A 160 -19.17 2.02 -12.85
CA ASP A 160 -18.62 0.84 -13.52
C ASP A 160 -17.81 -0.01 -12.55
N LEU A 161 -17.02 0.58 -11.66
CA LEU A 161 -16.26 -0.18 -10.66
C LEU A 161 -17.18 -0.85 -9.63
N ASP A 162 -18.33 -0.27 -9.28
CA ASP A 162 -19.37 -0.94 -8.49
C ASP A 162 -19.86 -2.21 -9.21
N SER A 163 -20.14 -2.09 -10.50
CA SER A 163 -20.59 -3.21 -11.34
C SER A 163 -19.50 -4.30 -11.49
N SER A 164 -18.23 -3.87 -11.62
CA SER A 164 -17.07 -4.77 -11.71
C SER A 164 -16.91 -5.62 -10.45
N VAL A 165 -16.92 -4.99 -9.27
CA VAL A 165 -16.80 -5.67 -7.97
C VAL A 165 -17.98 -6.60 -7.70
N ILE A 166 -19.19 -6.24 -8.13
CA ILE A 166 -20.37 -7.14 -8.01
C ILE A 166 -20.21 -8.36 -8.91
N THR A 167 -19.68 -8.18 -10.13
CA THR A 167 -19.56 -9.25 -11.13
C THR A 167 -18.44 -10.23 -10.81
N ASN A 168 -17.32 -9.75 -10.25
CA ASN A 168 -16.25 -10.59 -9.75
C ASN A 168 -15.72 -10.05 -8.41
N PRO A 169 -16.22 -10.56 -7.27
CA PRO A 169 -15.81 -10.09 -5.95
C PRO A 169 -14.35 -10.39 -5.60
N THR A 170 -13.70 -11.34 -6.27
CA THR A 170 -12.28 -11.68 -6.05
C THR A 170 -11.34 -10.83 -6.89
N ASP A 171 -11.87 -10.05 -7.84
CA ASP A 171 -11.08 -9.11 -8.63
C ASP A 171 -10.87 -7.80 -7.87
N TYR A 172 -9.74 -7.71 -7.18
CA TYR A 172 -9.37 -6.57 -6.34
C TYR A 172 -9.09 -5.28 -7.13
N ARG A 173 -8.82 -5.35 -8.44
CA ARG A 173 -8.44 -4.18 -9.27
C ARG A 173 -9.52 -3.10 -9.28
N GLY A 174 -10.79 -3.51 -9.21
CA GLY A 174 -11.93 -2.59 -9.13
C GLY A 174 -11.93 -1.74 -7.85
N LEU A 175 -11.45 -2.29 -6.74
CA LEU A 175 -11.33 -1.58 -5.46
C LEU A 175 -10.10 -0.65 -5.45
N GLU A 176 -8.98 -1.09 -6.02
CA GLU A 176 -7.77 -0.25 -6.17
C GLU A 176 -8.08 1.01 -6.98
N LEU A 177 -8.73 0.87 -8.15
CA LEU A 177 -9.05 2.04 -8.97
C LEU A 177 -10.07 2.97 -8.28
N LYS A 178 -11.01 2.45 -7.46
CA LYS A 178 -11.84 3.32 -6.62
C LYS A 178 -11.02 4.05 -5.56
N GLY A 179 -10.04 3.39 -4.96
CA GLY A 179 -9.10 4.01 -4.03
C GLY A 179 -8.38 5.20 -4.67
N ASN A 180 -7.85 5.01 -5.88
CA ASN A 180 -7.21 6.06 -6.67
C ASN A 180 -8.16 7.26 -6.90
N ILE A 181 -9.43 6.99 -7.22
CA ILE A 181 -10.44 8.05 -7.40
C ILE A 181 -10.65 8.83 -6.09
N MET A 182 -10.74 8.14 -4.95
CA MET A 182 -10.90 8.80 -3.64
C MET A 182 -9.68 9.66 -3.30
N GLU A 183 -8.45 9.20 -3.60
CA GLU A 183 -7.24 10.01 -3.41
C GLU A 183 -7.21 11.28 -4.26
N VAL A 184 -7.61 11.18 -5.53
CA VAL A 184 -7.72 12.37 -6.41
C VAL A 184 -8.75 13.36 -5.86
N GLN A 185 -9.82 12.85 -5.25
CA GLN A 185 -10.82 13.64 -4.53
C GLN A 185 -10.36 14.09 -3.14
N LYS A 186 -9.14 13.73 -2.72
CA LYS A 186 -8.53 14.01 -1.41
C LYS A 186 -9.25 13.36 -0.21
N ASP A 187 -10.05 12.33 -0.46
CA ASP A 187 -10.64 11.48 0.57
C ASP A 187 -9.69 10.31 0.89
N TYR A 188 -8.58 10.65 1.54
CA TYR A 188 -7.49 9.71 1.82
C TYR A 188 -7.90 8.58 2.77
N GLU A 189 -8.79 8.85 3.73
CA GLU A 189 -9.27 7.80 4.63
C GLU A 189 -10.07 6.74 3.88
N LYS A 190 -10.94 7.15 2.96
CA LYS A 190 -11.72 6.21 2.15
C LYS A 190 -10.84 5.48 1.14
N ALA A 191 -9.85 6.16 0.57
CA ALA A 191 -8.85 5.51 -0.28
C ALA A 191 -8.12 4.39 0.47
N LEU A 192 -7.60 4.68 1.67
CA LEU A 192 -6.91 3.70 2.50
C LEU A 192 -7.78 2.48 2.81
N ARG A 193 -9.06 2.69 3.18
CA ARG A 193 -10.01 1.58 3.41
C ARG A 193 -10.24 0.73 2.15
N LEU A 194 -10.31 1.34 0.98
CA LEU A 194 -10.48 0.63 -0.29
C LEU A 194 -9.24 -0.18 -0.67
N TYR A 195 -8.04 0.39 -0.49
CA TYR A 195 -6.78 -0.31 -0.70
C TYR A 195 -6.62 -1.49 0.26
N GLN A 196 -6.96 -1.32 1.54
CA GLN A 196 -6.92 -2.42 2.50
C GLN A 196 -7.83 -3.56 2.04
N LYS A 197 -9.08 -3.24 1.65
CA LYS A 197 -10.01 -4.27 1.17
C LYS A 197 -9.52 -4.98 -0.11
N ALA A 198 -8.92 -4.23 -1.03
CA ALA A 198 -8.33 -4.80 -2.24
C ALA A 198 -7.19 -5.78 -1.90
N TYR A 199 -6.33 -5.38 -0.96
CA TYR A 199 -5.27 -6.23 -0.46
C TYR A 199 -5.82 -7.51 0.18
N ASP A 200 -6.79 -7.39 1.09
CA ASP A 200 -7.34 -8.54 1.81
C ASP A 200 -7.88 -9.60 0.84
N ILE A 201 -8.54 -9.16 -0.24
CA ILE A 201 -9.02 -10.03 -1.32
C ILE A 201 -7.85 -10.66 -2.08
N LYS A 202 -6.87 -9.85 -2.52
CA LYS A 202 -5.70 -10.36 -3.25
C LYS A 202 -4.94 -11.40 -2.43
N HIS A 203 -4.76 -11.15 -1.14
CA HIS A 203 -4.10 -12.03 -0.21
C HIS A 203 -4.90 -13.32 0.01
N ALA A 204 -6.22 -13.23 0.20
CA ALA A 204 -7.07 -14.41 0.32
C ALA A 204 -6.99 -15.31 -0.92
N VAL A 205 -7.04 -14.71 -2.12
CA VAL A 205 -6.87 -15.45 -3.39
C VAL A 205 -5.49 -16.10 -3.46
N HIS A 206 -4.42 -15.37 -3.13
CA HIS A 206 -3.07 -15.92 -3.12
C HIS A 206 -2.90 -17.08 -2.13
N LEU A 207 -3.50 -17.00 -0.94
CA LEU A 207 -3.50 -18.09 0.04
C LEU A 207 -4.29 -19.33 -0.43
N GLU A 208 -5.33 -19.14 -1.24
CA GLU A 208 -6.03 -20.24 -1.89
C GLU A 208 -5.14 -20.88 -2.97
N ASP A 209 -4.50 -20.07 -3.82
CA ASP A 209 -3.56 -20.53 -4.84
C ASP A 209 -2.38 -21.31 -4.24
N LEU A 210 -1.80 -20.84 -3.13
CA LEU A 210 -0.71 -21.52 -2.40
C LEU A 210 -1.09 -22.91 -1.86
N LYS A 211 -2.37 -23.11 -1.49
CA LYS A 211 -2.86 -24.42 -1.05
C LYS A 211 -2.99 -25.39 -2.21
N GLU A 212 -3.33 -24.88 -3.38
CA GLU A 212 -3.51 -25.68 -4.59
C GLU A 212 -2.16 -25.96 -5.29
N TYR A 213 -1.23 -25.00 -5.26
CA TYR A 213 0.07 -25.03 -5.95
C TYR A 213 1.24 -24.61 -5.03
N PRO A 214 1.57 -25.39 -3.98
CA PRO A 214 2.56 -25.01 -2.97
C PRO A 214 3.99 -24.89 -3.52
N ASP A 215 4.36 -25.67 -4.53
CA ASP A 215 5.73 -25.72 -5.08
C ASP A 215 6.04 -24.57 -6.06
N GLU A 216 5.02 -23.86 -6.57
CA GLU A 216 5.17 -22.81 -7.58
C GLU A 216 5.38 -21.41 -6.98
N TYR A 217 5.03 -21.22 -5.70
CA TYR A 217 5.00 -19.90 -5.04
C TYR A 217 5.81 -19.85 -3.72
N ALA A 218 6.74 -20.79 -3.52
CA ALA A 218 7.52 -20.98 -2.28
C ALA A 218 8.59 -19.90 -1.99
N ASP A 219 8.58 -18.76 -2.68
CA ASP A 219 9.62 -17.72 -2.56
C ASP A 219 9.60 -16.96 -1.21
N GLY A 220 8.60 -17.19 -0.35
CA GLY A 220 8.40 -16.50 0.93
C GLY A 220 9.10 -17.10 2.17
N GLU A 221 9.84 -18.20 2.03
CA GLU A 221 10.41 -18.95 3.18
C GLU A 221 11.39 -18.12 4.03
N GLU A 222 12.08 -17.13 3.46
CA GLU A 222 13.15 -16.39 4.14
C GLU A 222 12.63 -15.48 5.27
N LEU A 223 11.50 -14.78 5.06
CA LEU A 223 10.93 -13.88 6.07
C LEU A 223 10.26 -14.64 7.22
N SER A 224 9.53 -15.72 6.91
CA SER A 224 8.90 -16.61 7.89
C SER A 224 9.94 -17.24 8.84
N LEU A 225 11.07 -17.67 8.28
CA LEU A 225 12.20 -18.23 9.03
C LEU A 225 12.85 -17.20 9.97
N LEU A 226 13.04 -15.96 9.52
CA LEU A 226 13.61 -14.88 10.35
C LEU A 226 12.74 -14.55 11.57
N ILE A 227 11.41 -14.56 11.41
CA ILE A 227 10.47 -14.35 12.53
C ILE A 227 10.55 -15.50 13.52
N GLU A 228 10.62 -16.75 13.03
CA GLU A 228 10.71 -17.94 13.87
C GLU A 228 12.00 -17.94 14.71
N ILE A 229 13.14 -17.59 14.09
CA ILE A 229 14.41 -17.42 14.78
C ILE A 229 14.31 -16.32 15.85
N ALA A 230 13.70 -15.18 15.54
CA ALA A 230 13.57 -14.06 16.47
C ALA A 230 12.65 -14.38 17.67
N VAL A 231 11.49 -14.97 17.43
CA VAL A 231 10.54 -15.41 18.47
C VAL A 231 11.21 -16.44 19.39
N THR A 232 11.93 -17.40 18.82
CA THR A 232 12.63 -18.44 19.58
C THR A 232 13.75 -17.86 20.44
N LYS A 233 14.58 -16.97 19.89
CA LYS A 233 15.63 -16.25 20.64
C LYS A 233 15.06 -15.45 21.80
N ARG A 234 13.90 -14.82 21.62
CA ARG A 234 13.23 -14.05 22.69
C ARG A 234 12.72 -14.96 23.81
N LYS A 235 12.06 -16.08 23.48
CA LYS A 235 11.65 -17.10 24.48
C LYS A 235 12.83 -17.58 25.32
N MET A 236 13.98 -17.85 24.68
CA MET A 236 15.20 -18.27 25.39
C MET A 236 15.76 -17.17 26.32
N LYS A 237 15.61 -15.89 25.98
CA LYS A 237 16.00 -14.78 26.87
C LYS A 237 15.06 -14.62 28.05
N GLU A 238 13.75 -14.72 27.83
CA GLU A 238 12.72 -14.64 28.87
C GLU A 238 12.84 -15.80 29.87
N GLN A 239 13.15 -17.02 29.40
CA GLN A 239 13.42 -18.18 30.26
C GLN A 239 14.73 -18.05 31.08
N LYS A 240 15.71 -17.28 30.60
CA LYS A 240 16.96 -17.01 31.35
C LYS A 240 16.82 -15.88 32.37
N GLN A 241 15.74 -15.11 32.32
CA GLN A 241 15.49 -13.96 33.20
C GLN A 241 14.52 -14.25 34.35
N ASN A 242 13.85 -15.41 34.34
CA ASN A 242 13.07 -15.94 35.47
C ASN A 242 13.77 -17.19 36.03
N PRO A 243 14.61 -17.07 37.07
CA PRO A 243 15.18 -18.21 37.79
C PRO A 243 14.12 -19.01 38.58
#